data_AF-A0A0V0GCC3-F1
#
_entry.id   AF-A0A0V0GCC3-F1
#
_cell.length_a   1.000
_cell.length_b   1.000
_cell.length_c   1.000
_cell.angle_alpha   90.00
_cell.angle_beta   90.00
_cell.angle_gamma   90.00
#
_symmetry.space_group_name_H-M   'P 1'
#
loop_
_entity.id
_entity.type
_entity.pdbx_description
1 polymer ?
#
loop_
_entity_poly.entity_id
_entity_poly.type
_entity_poly.pdbx_seq_one_letter_code
_entity_poly.pdbx_strand_id
1 'polypeptide(L)'
;MAERVEDLNLPNAVVTRIIKECLPDGINVSKEARTAIARATSIYILFITSAANNVATQASRKTISANDVFKALEETEFSSFVNPIQEALEEFKKAQLDKKQKAAGKKNEDADKSGDDKHSEDTLEVDEEEQEEDDEQE
;
A
#
# COMPACT_ATOMS: atom_id res chain seq x y z
N MET A 1 18.31 3.23 5.31
CA MET A 1 16.98 3.82 5.62
C MET A 1 17.02 5.29 5.22
N ALA A 2 15.88 5.91 4.90
CA ALA A 2 15.83 7.35 4.68
C ALA A 2 16.37 8.07 5.92
N GLU A 3 17.38 8.94 5.74
CA GLU A 3 17.99 9.65 6.87
C GLU A 3 17.25 10.97 7.14
N ARG A 4 16.54 11.50 6.14
CA ARG A 4 15.82 12.76 6.24
C ARG A 4 14.43 12.67 5.60
N VAL A 5 13.51 13.50 6.07
CA VAL A 5 12.14 13.58 5.51
C VAL A 5 12.17 13.97 4.03
N GLU A 6 13.19 14.72 3.63
CA GLU A 6 13.38 15.13 2.24
C GLU A 6 13.65 13.94 1.29
N ASP A 7 14.19 12.84 1.79
CA ASP A 7 14.47 11.62 1.02
C ASP A 7 13.17 10.84 0.71
N LEU A 8 12.09 11.13 1.44
CA LEU A 8 10.77 10.53 1.28
C LEU A 8 9.83 11.36 0.40
N ASN A 9 10.33 12.45 -0.20
CA ASN A 9 9.50 13.35 -0.99
C ASN A 9 8.93 12.66 -2.23
N LEU A 10 7.62 12.81 -2.41
CA LEU A 10 6.91 12.37 -3.61
C LEU A 10 7.34 13.18 -4.85
N PRO A 11 7.18 12.64 -6.07
CA PRO A 11 7.49 13.37 -7.29
C PRO A 11 6.72 14.70 -7.36
N ASN A 12 7.46 15.82 -7.38
CA ASN A 12 6.88 17.17 -7.39
C ASN A 12 5.86 17.40 -8.50
N ALA A 13 6.04 16.77 -9.67
CA ALA A 13 5.10 16.86 -10.78
C ALA A 13 3.72 16.27 -10.42
N VAL A 14 3.69 15.14 -9.73
CA VAL A 14 2.44 14.48 -9.30
C VAL A 14 1.74 15.31 -8.24
N VAL A 15 2.49 15.78 -7.23
CA VAL A 15 1.95 16.67 -6.18
C VAL A 15 1.36 17.94 -6.81
N THR A 16 2.08 18.56 -7.76
CA THR A 16 1.60 19.76 -8.47
C THR A 16 0.31 19.50 -9.23
N ARG A 17 0.20 18.35 -9.90
CA ARG A 17 -1.00 17.97 -10.66
C ARG A 17 -2.21 17.85 -9.73
N ILE A 18 -2.07 17.10 -8.63
CA ILE A 18 -3.15 16.89 -7.66
C ILE A 18 -3.59 18.23 -7.05
N ILE A 19 -2.66 19.10 -6.65
CA ILE A 19 -3.00 20.43 -6.12
C ILE A 19 -3.85 21.21 -7.11
N LYS A 20 -3.50 21.18 -8.41
CA LYS A 20 -4.25 21.90 -9.45
C LYS A 20 -5.63 21.28 -9.70
N GLU A 21 -5.78 19.96 -9.62
CA GLU A 21 -7.07 19.28 -9.74
C GLU A 21 -8.06 19.70 -8.64
N CYS A 22 -7.55 20.15 -7.48
CA CYS A 22 -8.36 20.66 -6.38
C CYS A 22 -8.66 22.17 -6.47
N LEU A 23 -8.19 22.87 -7.51
CA LEU A 23 -8.30 24.32 -7.65
C LEU A 23 -9.01 24.70 -8.96
N PRO A 24 -9.66 25.87 -9.03
CA PRO A 24 -10.17 26.41 -10.28
C PRO A 24 -9.06 26.66 -11.31
N ASP A 25 -9.44 26.65 -12.59
CA ASP A 25 -8.53 26.96 -13.69
C ASP A 25 -7.89 28.35 -13.56
N GLY A 26 -6.64 28.47 -14.00
CA GLY A 26 -5.90 29.74 -13.98
C GLY A 26 -5.32 30.14 -12.63
N ILE A 27 -5.48 29.33 -11.57
CA ILE A 27 -4.86 29.60 -10.27
C ILE A 27 -3.39 29.17 -10.26
N ASN A 28 -2.53 30.11 -9.87
CA ASN A 28 -1.11 29.87 -9.69
C ASN A 28 -0.80 29.53 -8.23
N VAL A 29 -0.02 28.48 -8.03
CA VAL A 29 0.51 28.08 -6.71
C VAL A 29 1.99 28.43 -6.66
N SER A 30 2.50 28.92 -5.53
CA SER A 30 3.93 29.23 -5.39
C SER A 30 4.78 27.96 -5.32
N LYS A 31 6.09 28.07 -5.56
CA LYS A 31 7.01 26.93 -5.44
C LYS A 31 7.11 26.47 -3.99
N GLU A 32 7.12 27.43 -3.07
CA GLU A 32 7.23 27.24 -1.63
C GLU A 32 6.02 26.47 -1.10
N ALA A 33 4.81 26.82 -1.54
CA ALA A 33 3.58 26.12 -1.16
C ALA A 33 3.58 24.66 -1.65
N ARG A 34 4.01 24.41 -2.89
CA ARG A 34 4.12 23.04 -3.42
C ARG A 34 5.13 22.20 -2.62
N THR A 35 6.30 22.76 -2.31
CA THR A 35 7.31 22.08 -1.51
C THR A 35 6.85 21.85 -0.07
N ALA A 36 6.08 22.78 0.50
CA ALA A 36 5.49 22.61 1.83
C ALA A 36 4.47 21.46 1.85
N ILE A 37 3.59 21.40 0.85
CA ILE A 37 2.61 20.31 0.71
C ILE A 37 3.32 18.97 0.50
N ALA A 38 4.32 18.90 -0.37
CA ALA A 38 5.09 17.66 -0.59
C ALA A 38 5.71 17.13 0.70
N ARG A 39 6.35 17.99 1.50
CA ARG A 39 6.90 17.62 2.81
C ARG A 39 5.82 17.21 3.81
N ALA A 40 4.71 17.96 3.86
CA ALA A 40 3.58 17.63 4.72
C ALA A 40 2.98 16.26 4.38
N THR A 41 2.91 15.89 3.10
CA THR A 41 2.45 14.56 2.68
C THR A 41 3.38 13.45 3.15
N SER A 42 4.71 13.63 3.05
CA SER A 42 5.67 12.66 3.59
C SER A 42 5.48 12.46 5.09
N ILE A 43 5.31 13.56 5.84
CA ILE A 43 5.05 13.52 7.29
C ILE A 43 3.70 12.84 7.58
N TYR A 44 2.66 13.12 6.79
CA TYR A 44 1.35 12.51 6.95
C TYR A 44 1.41 10.98 6.80
N ILE A 45 2.13 10.47 5.80
CA ILE A 45 2.32 9.02 5.61
C ILE A 45 2.99 8.41 6.85
N LEU A 46 4.07 9.02 7.35
CA LEU A 46 4.76 8.55 8.56
C LEU A 46 3.86 8.60 9.79
N PHE A 47 3.09 9.68 9.93
CA PHE A 47 2.16 9.87 11.05
C PHE A 47 1.07 8.80 11.08
N ILE A 48 0.36 8.59 9.96
CA ILE A 48 -0.68 7.55 9.87
C ILE A 48 -0.09 6.15 10.02
N THR A 49 1.09 5.90 9.45
CA THR A 49 1.79 4.61 9.61
C THR A 49 2.12 4.34 11.08
N SER A 50 2.62 5.34 11.81
CA SER A 50 2.91 5.24 13.24
C SER A 50 1.64 5.00 14.06
N ALA A 51 0.56 5.73 13.77
CA ALA A 51 -0.73 5.53 14.44
C ALA A 51 -1.30 4.11 14.17
N ALA A 52 -1.30 3.66 12.92
CA ALA A 52 -1.75 2.30 12.57
C ALA A 52 -0.86 1.22 13.19
N ASN A 53 0.45 1.46 13.29
CA ASN A 53 1.37 0.57 13.99
C ASN A 53 1.03 0.45 15.48
N ASN A 54 0.69 1.56 16.13
CA ASN A 54 0.25 1.56 17.52
C ASN A 54 -1.03 0.75 17.70
N VAL A 55 -2.02 0.89 16.81
CA VAL A 55 -3.25 0.09 16.83
C VAL A 55 -2.94 -1.41 16.67
N ALA A 56 -2.06 -1.77 15.73
CA ALA A 56 -1.67 -3.17 15.52
C ALA A 56 -0.93 -3.75 16.74
N THR A 57 0.01 -2.99 17.30
CA THR A 57 0.82 -3.39 18.46
C THR A 57 -0.02 -3.53 19.72
N GLN A 58 -0.98 -2.63 19.95
CA GLN A 58 -1.95 -2.74 21.06
C GLN A 58 -2.82 -4.00 20.95
N ALA A 59 -3.06 -4.49 19.74
CA ALA A 59 -3.73 -5.76 19.48
C ALA A 59 -2.76 -6.97 19.41
N SER A 60 -1.53 -6.83 19.90
CA SER A 60 -0.46 -7.85 19.89
C SER A 60 -0.13 -8.41 18.50
N ARG A 61 -0.29 -7.61 17.44
CA ARG A 61 0.06 -7.99 16.06
C ARG A 61 1.32 -7.27 15.62
N LYS A 62 2.18 -8.01 14.92
CA LYS A 62 3.42 -7.50 14.28
C LYS A 62 3.17 -6.96 12.86
N THR A 63 2.00 -7.20 12.29
CA THR A 63 1.63 -6.81 10.93
C THR A 63 0.47 -5.82 10.95
N ILE A 64 0.66 -4.69 10.26
CA ILE A 64 -0.37 -3.67 10.04
C ILE A 64 -1.36 -4.19 8.99
N SER A 65 -2.64 -4.21 9.35
CA SER A 65 -3.76 -4.57 8.49
C SER A 65 -4.52 -3.32 8.03
N ALA A 66 -5.39 -3.47 7.02
CA ALA A 66 -6.24 -2.37 6.56
C ALA A 66 -7.14 -1.80 7.69
N ASN A 67 -7.63 -2.66 8.59
CA ASN A 67 -8.45 -2.23 9.72
C ASN A 67 -7.68 -1.33 10.70
N ASP A 68 -6.37 -1.53 10.84
CA ASP A 68 -5.54 -0.67 11.69
C ASP A 68 -5.41 0.72 11.11
N VAL A 69 -5.29 0.81 9.78
CA VAL A 69 -5.26 2.10 9.07
C VAL A 69 -6.60 2.82 9.22
N PHE A 70 -7.74 2.12 9.08
CA PHE A 70 -9.05 2.73 9.29
C PHE A 70 -9.25 3.25 10.71
N LYS A 71 -8.90 2.46 11.73
CA LYS A 71 -8.94 2.90 13.13
C LYS A 71 -8.02 4.09 13.38
N ALA A 72 -6.80 4.05 12.85
CA ALA A 72 -5.87 5.17 12.96
C ALA A 72 -6.44 6.45 12.34
N LEU A 73 -7.11 6.37 11.19
CA LEU A 73 -7.78 7.53 10.58
C LEU A 73 -8.91 8.08 11.46
N GLU A 74 -9.68 7.22 12.12
CA GLU A 74 -10.73 7.63 13.06
C GLU A 74 -10.15 8.32 14.31
N GLU A 75 -9.10 7.77 14.89
CA GLU A 75 -8.44 8.29 16.10
C GLU A 75 -7.64 9.58 15.85
N THR A 76 -7.20 9.81 14.62
CA THR A 76 -6.37 10.97 14.24
C THR A 76 -7.16 12.09 13.56
N GLU A 77 -8.48 12.11 13.73
CA GLU A 77 -9.40 13.14 13.20
C GLU A 77 -9.51 13.18 11.66
N PHE A 78 -9.10 12.11 10.97
CA PHE A 78 -9.27 11.91 9.53
C PHE A 78 -10.43 10.96 9.19
N SER A 79 -11.45 10.90 10.05
CA SER A 79 -12.61 10.00 9.89
C SER A 79 -13.37 10.21 8.57
N SER A 80 -13.35 11.43 8.03
CA SER A 80 -13.94 11.74 6.72
C SER A 80 -13.26 11.01 5.54
N PHE A 81 -12.05 10.49 5.73
CA PHE A 81 -11.32 9.74 4.71
C PHE A 81 -11.65 8.25 4.71
N VAL A 82 -12.29 7.72 5.77
CA VAL A 82 -12.55 6.28 5.92
C VAL A 82 -13.42 5.75 4.77
N ASN A 83 -14.59 6.37 4.55
CA ASN A 83 -15.53 5.95 3.51
C ASN A 83 -14.90 5.93 2.10
N PRO A 84 -14.29 7.02 1.58
CA PRO A 84 -13.72 7.00 0.24
C PRO A 84 -12.55 6.02 0.09
N ILE A 85 -11.74 5.80 1.14
CA ILE A 85 -10.65 4.82 1.10
C ILE A 85 -11.20 3.39 1.11
N GLN A 86 -12.27 3.13 1.86
CA GLN A 86 -12.92 1.83 1.87
C GLN A 86 -13.51 1.47 0.50
N GLU A 87 -14.20 2.40 -0.15
CA GLU A 87 -14.72 2.22 -1.51
C GLU A 87 -13.58 1.91 -2.50
N ALA A 88 -12.49 2.66 -2.44
CA ALA A 88 -11.30 2.42 -3.28
C ALA A 88 -10.67 1.04 -3.02
N LEU A 89 -10.65 0.57 -1.77
CA LEU A 89 -10.15 -0.75 -1.42
C LEU A 89 -11.04 -1.88 -1.99
N GLU A 90 -12.35 -1.70 -1.97
CA GLU A 90 -13.31 -2.65 -2.55
C GLU A 90 -13.16 -2.72 -4.07
N GLU A 91 -13.04 -1.58 -4.75
CA GLU A 91 -12.79 -1.52 -6.18
C GLU A 91 -11.46 -2.20 -6.55
N PHE A 92 -10.40 -1.94 -5.78
CA PHE A 92 -9.11 -2.59 -5.96
C PHE A 92 -9.22 -4.12 -5.85
N LYS A 93 -9.88 -4.63 -4.80
CA LYS A 93 -10.08 -6.07 -4.60
C LYS A 93 -10.83 -6.71 -5.77
N LYS A 94 -11.89 -6.06 -6.25
CA LYS A 94 -12.65 -6.52 -7.43
C LYS A 94 -11.77 -6.57 -8.68
N ALA A 95 -11.03 -5.51 -8.96
CA ALA A 95 -10.13 -5.45 -10.11
C ALA A 95 -9.04 -6.55 -10.07
N GLN A 96 -8.53 -6.90 -8.88
CA GLN A 96 -7.54 -7.97 -8.73
C GLN A 96 -8.15 -9.36 -8.98
N LEU A 97 -9.39 -9.60 -8.56
CA LEU A 97 -10.12 -10.83 -8.88
C LEU A 97 -10.35 -10.97 -10.39
N ASP A 98 -10.79 -9.91 -11.06
CA ASP A 98 -11.03 -9.90 -12.50
C ASP A 98 -9.76 -10.20 -13.30
N LYS A 99 -8.61 -9.65 -12.88
CA LYS A 99 -7.30 -9.97 -13.49
C LYS A 99 -6.93 -11.45 -13.32
N LYS A 100 -7.17 -12.02 -12.13
CA LYS A 100 -6.89 -13.44 -11.87
C LYS A 100 -7.78 -14.35 -12.71
N GLN A 101 -9.06 -14.01 -12.87
CA GLN A 101 -9.99 -14.76 -13.71
C GLN A 101 -9.61 -14.68 -15.20
N LYS A 102 -9.21 -13.51 -15.70
CA LYS A 102 -8.71 -13.35 -17.09
C LYS A 102 -7.41 -14.12 -17.35
N ALA A 103 -6.51 -14.18 -16.36
CA ALA A 103 -5.28 -14.97 -16.46
C ALA A 103 -5.55 -16.48 -16.44
N ALA A 104 -6.54 -16.94 -15.66
CA ALA A 104 -6.95 -18.34 -15.63
C ALA A 104 -7.71 -18.75 -16.92
N GLY A 105 -8.53 -17.85 -17.49
CA GLY A 105 -9.21 -18.08 -18.77
C GLY A 105 -8.24 -18.24 -19.95
N LYS A 106 -7.15 -17.45 -19.99
CA LYS A 106 -6.09 -17.59 -21.01
C LYS A 106 -5.34 -18.93 -20.94
N LYS A 107 -5.16 -19.51 -19.74
CA LYS A 107 -4.53 -20.83 -19.61
C LYS A 107 -5.40 -21.97 -20.17
N ASN A 108 -6.72 -21.80 -20.24
CA ASN A 108 -7.62 -22.80 -20.82
C ASN A 108 -7.73 -22.70 -22.35
N GLU A 109 -7.42 -21.56 -22.98
CA GLU A 109 -7.42 -21.43 -24.45
C GLU A 109 -6.13 -21.93 -25.11
N ASP A 110 -4.98 -21.88 -24.41
CA ASP A 110 -3.71 -22.47 -24.90
C ASP A 110 -3.63 -23.99 -24.67
N ALA A 111 -4.45 -24.56 -23.77
CA ALA A 111 -4.49 -26.00 -23.50
C ALA A 111 -5.27 -26.82 -24.56
N ASP A 112 -6.03 -26.18 -25.46
CA ASP A 112 -6.79 -26.86 -26.52
C ASP A 112 -5.98 -27.06 -27.83
N LYS A 113 -4.67 -26.73 -27.83
CA LYS A 113 -3.83 -26.83 -29.05
C LYS A 113 -2.51 -27.60 -28.94
N SER A 114 -2.22 -28.27 -27.84
CA SER A 114 -1.07 -29.19 -27.77
C SER A 114 -1.41 -30.43 -26.98
N GLY A 115 -1.84 -31.46 -27.69
CA GLY A 115 -1.75 -32.82 -27.19
C GLY A 115 -0.29 -33.28 -27.13
N ASP A 116 -0.04 -34.10 -26.10
CA ASP A 116 1.06 -35.06 -25.92
C ASP A 116 2.22 -34.68 -24.98
N ASP A 117 2.35 -35.56 -23.96
CA ASP A 117 3.50 -35.93 -23.15
C ASP A 117 3.99 -35.12 -21.92
N LYS A 118 3.85 -35.82 -20.76
CA LYS A 118 4.73 -35.90 -19.55
C LYS A 118 4.53 -34.99 -18.33
N HIS A 119 3.96 -35.63 -17.30
CA HIS A 119 4.36 -35.72 -15.90
C HIS A 119 5.54 -34.85 -15.42
N SER A 120 5.28 -33.98 -14.44
CA SER A 120 6.05 -33.92 -13.19
C SER A 120 5.20 -33.26 -12.10
N GLU A 121 4.98 -33.97 -11.00
CA GLU A 121 4.56 -33.38 -9.73
C GLU A 121 5.61 -32.34 -9.32
N ASP A 122 5.17 -31.14 -8.94
CA ASP A 122 6.02 -30.21 -8.19
C ASP A 122 5.20 -29.69 -7.00
N THR A 123 5.54 -30.25 -5.85
CA THR A 123 4.98 -29.98 -4.54
C THR A 123 5.55 -28.64 -4.09
N LEU A 124 4.69 -27.64 -3.83
CA LEU A 124 5.12 -26.38 -3.25
C LEU A 124 5.39 -26.58 -1.76
N GLU A 125 6.65 -26.88 -1.43
CA GLU A 125 7.20 -26.75 -0.06
C GLU A 125 7.30 -25.25 0.26
N VAL A 126 6.64 -24.83 1.33
CA VAL A 126 6.80 -23.49 1.92
C VAL A 126 7.84 -23.64 3.01
N ASP A 127 9.08 -23.25 2.70
CA ASP A 127 10.16 -23.12 3.65
C ASP A 127 10.33 -21.63 3.96
N GLU A 128 9.91 -21.22 5.16
CA GLU A 128 10.37 -19.96 5.75
C GLU A 128 10.92 -20.28 7.14
N GLU A 129 12.25 -20.35 7.16
CA GLU A 129 13.16 -20.61 8.27
C GLU A 129 12.89 -19.70 9.48
N GLU A 130 12.82 -20.31 10.66
CA GLU A 130 12.98 -19.64 11.94
C GLU A 130 14.45 -19.19 12.08
N GLN A 131 14.68 -17.89 12.30
CA GLN A 131 15.95 -17.42 12.84
C GLN A 131 15.79 -17.18 14.35
N GLU A 132 16.28 -18.15 15.12
CA GLU A 132 16.76 -17.95 16.48
C GLU A 132 18.04 -17.10 16.41
N GLU A 133 18.06 -15.98 17.13
CA GLU A 133 19.31 -15.43 17.67
C GLU A 133 19.14 -15.40 19.19
N ASP A 134 19.64 -16.48 19.80
CA ASP A 134 20.01 -16.53 21.21
C ASP A 134 21.49 -16.17 21.27
N ASP A 135 21.84 -15.15 22.03
CA ASP A 135 23.18 -14.99 22.64
C ASP A 135 23.05 -14.02 23.84
N GLU A 136 22.51 -14.59 24.91
CA GLU A 136 23.11 -14.69 26.24
C GLU A 136 24.34 -13.81 26.62
N GLN A 137 24.23 -13.26 27.84
CA GLN A 137 25.25 -13.16 28.93
C GLN A 137 25.73 -11.78 29.42
N GLU A 138 25.52 -11.62 30.75
CA GLU A 138 25.98 -10.67 31.79
C GLU A 138 25.51 -9.20 31.81
#